data_AF-A0A534RTA7-F1
#
_entry.id   AF-A0A534RTA7-F1
#
_cell.length_a   1.000
_cell.length_b   1.000
_cell.length_c   1.000
_cell.angle_alpha   90.00
_cell.angle_beta   90.00
_cell.angle_gamma   90.00
#
_symmetry.space_group_name_H-M   'P 1'
#
loop_
_entity.id
_entity.type
_entity.pdbx_description
1 polymer ?
#
loop_
_entity_poly.entity_id
_entity_poly.type
_entity_poly.pdbx_seq_one_letter_code
_entity_poly.pdbx_strand_id
1 'polypeptide(L)'
;MGMPTVIFGTHPRDGKVFIDHSVDSFAAYCGAVRGQDGWGAMNVSFGNLIRATAEINEAIFPVRQLARDYETDTGGAGEFRGNCGSLYRKQVLVPATVYTYVVGKRYPMPGIAGGRPGSPNRLVVRAGGAEPFEVGDRSEYVAHAAGERYEYHYGGGGGWGDPLERPPAKVLEDVLDEYVSVEGARRDYGVVLTGALDDLTLAVDPEATARLRAEMRAGVA
;
A
#
# COMPACT_ATOMS: atom_id res chain seq x y z
N MET A 1 -9.52 10.28 -5.51
CA MET A 1 -8.88 11.30 -4.67
C MET A 1 -9.39 11.19 -3.25
N GLY A 2 -8.45 10.92 -2.32
CA GLY A 2 -8.46 11.14 -0.86
C GLY A 2 -9.73 10.80 -0.07
N MET A 3 -9.73 9.66 0.62
CA MET A 3 -10.75 9.31 1.59
C MET A 3 -10.40 9.91 2.96
N PRO A 4 -11.20 10.83 3.51
CA PRO A 4 -11.11 11.21 4.89
C PRO A 4 -11.70 10.04 5.67
N THR A 5 -10.82 9.28 6.31
CA THR A 5 -11.25 8.53 7.48
C THR A 5 -11.35 9.56 8.58
N VAL A 6 -12.57 10.08 8.81
CA VAL A 6 -12.81 11.06 9.86
C VAL A 6 -13.09 10.30 11.13
N ILE A 7 -12.33 10.61 12.17
CA ILE A 7 -12.52 10.08 13.51
C ILE A 7 -12.94 11.24 14.38
N PHE A 8 -14.05 11.10 15.07
CA PHE A 8 -14.47 12.10 16.02
C PHE A 8 -14.95 11.43 17.30
N GLY A 9 -14.74 12.14 18.40
CA GLY A 9 -15.03 11.68 19.74
C GLY A 9 -14.74 12.78 20.74
N THR A 10 -14.66 12.42 22.00
CA THR A 10 -14.36 13.37 23.08
C THR A 10 -12.92 13.22 23.53
N HIS A 11 -12.17 14.31 23.52
CA HIS A 11 -10.78 14.33 23.93
C HIS A 11 -10.70 14.22 25.48
N PRO A 12 -9.90 13.28 26.02
CA PRO A 12 -9.95 12.95 27.44
C PRO A 12 -9.32 14.01 28.35
N ARG A 13 -8.46 14.91 27.81
CA ARG A 13 -7.77 15.91 28.65
C ARG A 13 -8.64 17.14 28.97
N ASP A 14 -9.54 17.53 28.06
CA ASP A 14 -10.30 18.78 28.15
C ASP A 14 -11.81 18.62 27.89
N GLY A 15 -12.27 17.41 27.58
CA GLY A 15 -13.69 17.08 27.38
C GLY A 15 -14.30 17.65 26.09
N LYS A 16 -13.49 18.23 25.20
CA LYS A 16 -13.97 18.81 23.94
C LYS A 16 -14.08 17.76 22.84
N VAL A 17 -14.89 18.04 21.83
CA VAL A 17 -14.93 17.21 20.62
C VAL A 17 -13.62 17.38 19.85
N PHE A 18 -13.03 16.27 19.43
CA PHE A 18 -11.95 16.27 18.45
C PHE A 18 -12.45 15.73 17.11
N ILE A 19 -11.81 16.15 16.02
CA ILE A 19 -12.04 15.65 14.67
C ILE A 19 -10.67 15.42 14.05
N ASP A 20 -10.25 14.15 13.95
CA ASP A 20 -9.08 13.73 13.16
C ASP A 20 -9.55 13.41 11.74
N HIS A 21 -9.16 14.22 10.77
CA HIS A 21 -9.48 13.97 9.36
C HIS A 21 -8.64 12.84 8.73
N SER A 22 -7.66 12.30 9.46
CA SER A 22 -6.68 11.30 9.02
C SER A 22 -6.09 11.62 7.65
N VAL A 23 -5.77 12.89 7.40
CA VAL A 23 -5.17 13.36 6.14
C VAL A 23 -3.66 13.08 6.11
N ASP A 24 -3.31 11.86 6.47
CA ASP A 24 -1.92 11.43 6.51
C ASP A 24 -1.38 11.27 5.08
N SER A 25 -0.14 11.73 4.85
CA SER A 25 0.51 11.53 3.56
C SER A 25 0.97 10.08 3.43
N PHE A 26 0.50 9.40 2.39
CA PHE A 26 0.83 8.03 1.98
C PHE A 26 1.52 8.04 0.60
N ALA A 27 2.03 6.88 0.16
CA ALA A 27 2.54 6.70 -1.19
C ALA A 27 1.37 6.75 -2.18
N ALA A 28 1.14 7.91 -2.79
CA ALA A 28 -0.16 8.30 -3.37
C ALA A 28 -0.47 7.68 -4.74
N TYR A 29 -0.60 6.36 -4.82
CA TYR A 29 -0.89 5.63 -6.06
C TYR A 29 0.04 6.03 -7.22
N CYS A 30 1.29 6.36 -6.90
CA CYS A 30 2.24 6.93 -7.84
C CYS A 30 2.56 5.90 -8.94
N GLY A 31 1.97 6.09 -10.12
CA GLY A 31 2.21 5.23 -11.28
C GLY A 31 3.63 5.38 -11.82
N ALA A 32 4.12 4.33 -12.46
CA ALA A 32 5.35 4.39 -13.23
C ALA A 32 5.15 5.18 -14.53
N VAL A 33 6.26 5.66 -15.08
CA VAL A 33 6.31 6.24 -16.43
C VAL A 33 7.44 5.57 -17.20
N ARG A 34 7.44 5.73 -18.53
CA ARG A 34 8.53 5.20 -19.35
C ARG A 34 9.88 5.74 -18.86
N GLY A 35 10.76 4.86 -18.42
CA GLY A 35 12.10 5.19 -17.94
C GLY A 35 12.22 5.33 -16.42
N GLN A 36 11.12 5.29 -15.65
CA GLN A 36 11.17 5.56 -14.22
C GLN A 36 10.08 4.77 -13.46
N ASP A 37 10.53 4.00 -12.47
CA ASP A 37 9.64 3.34 -11.50
C ASP A 37 8.85 4.40 -10.72
N GLY A 38 7.62 4.07 -10.36
CA GLY A 38 6.81 4.89 -9.47
C GLY A 38 7.51 5.04 -8.14
N TRP A 39 7.64 6.28 -7.67
CA TRP A 39 8.48 6.59 -6.52
C TRP A 39 7.83 7.66 -5.63
N GLY A 40 8.40 7.81 -4.44
CA GLY A 40 8.03 8.83 -3.47
C GLY A 40 6.91 8.40 -2.53
N ALA A 41 7.07 8.72 -1.26
CA ALA A 41 6.03 8.52 -0.24
C ALA A 41 5.26 9.83 0.05
N MET A 42 5.41 10.84 -0.80
CA MET A 42 4.71 12.11 -0.68
C MET A 42 3.46 12.12 -1.56
N ASN A 43 2.44 12.81 -1.06
CA ASN A 43 1.20 12.94 -1.78
C ASN A 43 1.35 13.95 -2.94
N VAL A 44 1.88 13.46 -4.07
CA VAL A 44 2.05 14.26 -5.29
C VAL A 44 0.72 14.71 -5.89
N SER A 45 -0.36 13.97 -5.62
CA SER A 45 -1.70 14.26 -6.14
C SER A 45 -2.40 15.44 -5.46
N PHE A 46 -1.92 15.90 -4.30
CA PHE A 46 -2.53 17.01 -3.54
C PHE A 46 -1.60 18.22 -3.34
N GLY A 47 -0.47 18.26 -4.05
CA GLY A 47 0.47 19.40 -4.05
C GLY A 47 1.28 19.49 -2.75
N ASN A 48 2.53 19.00 -2.77
CA ASN A 48 3.55 19.13 -1.72
C ASN A 48 3.03 19.18 -0.27
N LEU A 49 2.10 18.29 0.10
CA LEU A 49 1.64 18.19 1.47
C LEU A 49 2.81 17.78 2.35
N ILE A 50 3.08 18.58 3.39
CA ILE A 50 4.07 18.23 4.40
C ILE A 50 3.46 17.13 5.27
N ARG A 51 4.14 16.00 5.30
CA ARG A 51 3.75 14.84 6.09
C ARG A 51 3.90 15.16 7.58
N ALA A 52 2.79 15.20 8.32
CA ALA A 52 2.83 15.22 9.78
C ALA A 52 3.44 13.91 10.30
N THR A 53 4.29 14.02 11.34
CA THR A 53 4.84 12.85 12.02
C THR A 53 3.77 12.17 12.86
N ALA A 54 3.98 10.88 13.18
CA ALA A 54 3.14 10.16 14.12
C ALA A 54 3.00 10.92 15.44
N GLU A 55 4.12 11.41 15.99
CA GLU A 55 4.18 12.13 17.27
C GLU A 55 3.30 13.40 17.30
N ILE A 56 3.28 14.17 16.20
CA ILE A 56 2.41 15.34 16.09
C ILE A 56 0.94 14.91 16.14
N ASN A 57 0.56 13.88 15.39
CA ASN A 57 -0.81 13.37 15.40
C ASN A 57 -1.22 12.82 16.78
N GLU A 58 -0.34 12.06 17.44
CA GLU A 58 -0.59 11.50 18.78
C GLU A 58 -0.62 12.56 19.90
N ALA A 59 0.04 13.70 19.69
CA ALA A 59 -0.02 14.82 20.62
C ALA A 59 -1.37 15.55 20.57
N ILE A 60 -1.98 15.62 19.38
CA ILE A 60 -3.21 16.36 19.07
C ILE A 60 -4.46 15.50 19.29
N PHE A 61 -4.43 14.23 18.87
CA PHE A 61 -5.58 13.33 18.87
C PHE A 61 -5.37 12.13 19.80
N PRO A 62 -6.42 11.60 20.44
CA PRO A 62 -6.34 10.43 21.31
C PRO A 62 -6.27 9.14 20.46
N VAL A 63 -5.23 9.05 19.64
CA VAL A 63 -4.93 7.92 18.76
C VAL A 63 -3.48 7.50 18.97
N ARG A 64 -3.14 6.29 18.53
CA ARG A 64 -1.77 5.81 18.41
C ARG A 64 -1.53 5.27 17.00
N GLN A 65 -0.48 5.71 16.36
CA GLN A 65 -0.04 5.22 15.07
C GLN A 65 0.83 3.98 15.28
N LEU A 66 0.37 2.83 14.80
CA LEU A 66 1.04 1.55 14.98
C LEU A 66 1.86 1.12 13.75
N ALA A 67 1.48 1.57 12.55
CA ALA A 67 2.19 1.27 11.32
C ALA A 67 2.01 2.39 10.29
N ARG A 68 3.03 2.59 9.44
CA ARG A 68 3.02 3.50 8.28
C ARG A 68 4.07 3.03 7.28
N ASP A 69 3.81 1.90 6.67
CA ASP A 69 4.82 1.18 5.90
C ASP A 69 4.38 1.02 4.45
N TYR A 70 5.32 0.72 3.55
CA TYR A 70 4.95 0.21 2.24
C TYR A 70 4.35 -1.19 2.40
N GLU A 71 3.41 -1.53 1.53
CA GLU A 71 2.84 -2.87 1.48
C GLU A 71 3.41 -3.59 0.25
N THR A 72 4.18 -4.66 0.46
CA THR A 72 4.81 -5.46 -0.59
C THR A 72 3.78 -5.97 -1.60
N ASP A 73 4.17 -6.12 -2.88
CA ASP A 73 3.35 -6.62 -3.99
C ASP A 73 2.11 -5.77 -4.34
N THR A 74 2.00 -4.55 -3.82
CA THR A 74 0.87 -3.67 -4.14
C THR A 74 1.11 -2.76 -5.34
N GLY A 75 2.37 -2.51 -5.68
CA GLY A 75 2.75 -1.76 -6.87
C GLY A 75 2.47 -2.56 -8.14
N GLY A 76 1.83 -1.93 -9.13
CA GLY A 76 1.53 -2.57 -10.40
C GLY A 76 2.80 -2.97 -11.14
N ALA A 77 2.91 -4.24 -11.51
CA ALA A 77 4.06 -4.75 -12.24
C ALA A 77 4.18 -4.14 -13.63
N GLY A 78 5.40 -3.89 -14.09
CA GLY A 78 5.72 -3.40 -15.43
C GLY A 78 7.22 -3.46 -15.68
N GLU A 79 7.65 -3.15 -16.91
CA GLU A 79 9.07 -2.85 -17.18
C GLU A 79 9.59 -1.83 -16.16
N PHE A 80 8.75 -0.82 -15.90
CA PHE A 80 8.84 0.08 -14.76
C PHE A 80 7.71 -0.19 -13.77
N ARG A 81 8.05 -0.48 -12.52
CA ARG A 81 7.13 -0.88 -11.45
C ARG A 81 6.40 0.36 -10.90
N GLY A 82 5.09 0.27 -10.73
CA GLY A 82 4.33 1.30 -10.01
C GLY A 82 4.69 1.32 -8.52
N ASN A 83 4.60 2.46 -7.86
CA ASN A 83 4.98 2.55 -6.44
C ASN A 83 4.12 1.64 -5.57
N CYS A 84 4.69 1.10 -4.50
CA CYS A 84 3.90 0.32 -3.54
C CYS A 84 2.90 1.25 -2.85
N GLY A 85 1.74 0.68 -2.56
CA GLY A 85 0.77 1.21 -1.63
C GLY A 85 1.30 1.24 -0.21
N SER A 86 0.49 1.71 0.74
CA SER A 86 0.92 1.89 2.12
C SER A 86 -0.04 1.24 3.10
N LEU A 87 0.48 0.53 4.10
CA LEU A 87 -0.28 0.10 5.26
C LEU A 87 -0.28 1.20 6.31
N TYR A 88 -1.47 1.60 6.72
CA TYR A 88 -1.69 2.58 7.76
C TYR A 88 -2.53 1.99 8.88
N ARG A 89 -1.90 1.71 10.02
CA ARG A 89 -2.58 1.15 11.20
C ARG A 89 -2.65 2.20 12.30
N LYS A 90 -3.86 2.57 12.70
CA LYS A 90 -4.09 3.46 13.83
C LYS A 90 -5.01 2.80 14.85
N GLN A 91 -4.68 2.99 16.12
CA GLN A 91 -5.49 2.60 17.26
C GLN A 91 -6.17 3.84 17.82
N VAL A 92 -7.47 3.77 18.09
CA VAL A 92 -8.18 4.83 18.82
C VAL A 92 -8.06 4.55 20.31
N LEU A 93 -7.73 5.54 21.13
CA LEU A 93 -7.47 5.36 22.57
C LEU A 93 -8.68 5.68 23.46
N VAL A 94 -9.75 6.20 22.86
CA VAL A 94 -11.02 6.53 23.51
C VAL A 94 -12.18 6.03 22.65
N PRO A 95 -13.40 5.90 23.18
CA PRO A 95 -14.57 5.66 22.35
C PRO A 95 -14.71 6.76 21.29
N ALA A 96 -14.89 6.37 20.03
CA ALA A 96 -14.98 7.30 18.91
C ALA A 96 -15.90 6.75 17.82
N THR A 97 -16.18 7.59 16.84
CA THR A 97 -16.94 7.23 15.65
C THR A 97 -16.08 7.48 14.42
N VAL A 98 -16.08 6.50 13.52
CA VAL A 98 -15.35 6.52 12.25
C VAL A 98 -16.32 6.71 11.10
N TYR A 99 -16.05 7.69 10.25
CA TYR A 99 -16.74 7.92 9.00
C TYR A 99 -15.74 7.80 7.85
N THR A 100 -16.07 7.06 6.79
CA THR A 100 -15.13 6.79 5.70
C THR A 100 -15.82 6.40 4.39
N TYR A 101 -15.16 6.64 3.26
CA TYR A 101 -15.59 6.23 1.93
C TYR A 101 -14.44 5.60 1.17
N VAL A 102 -14.53 4.37 0.63
CA VAL A 102 -13.43 3.60 0.00
C VAL A 102 -13.13 3.90 -1.47
N VAL A 103 -12.62 5.10 -1.79
CA VAL A 103 -12.25 5.50 -3.17
C VAL A 103 -11.07 4.66 -3.67
N GLY A 104 -11.15 4.11 -4.88
CA GLY A 104 -10.08 3.29 -5.48
C GLY A 104 -10.16 1.80 -5.14
N LYS A 105 -11.21 1.35 -4.44
CA LYS A 105 -11.50 -0.08 -4.21
C LYS A 105 -11.87 -0.79 -5.52
N ARG A 106 -12.81 -0.23 -6.28
CA ARG A 106 -13.34 -0.83 -7.52
C ARG A 106 -12.46 -0.58 -8.75
N TYR A 107 -11.86 0.61 -8.82
CA TYR A 107 -11.06 1.06 -9.96
C TYR A 107 -9.71 1.55 -9.43
N PRO A 108 -8.74 0.65 -9.23
CA PRO A 108 -7.38 1.02 -8.81
C PRO A 108 -6.65 1.77 -9.93
N MET A 109 -5.44 2.25 -9.65
CA MET A 109 -4.63 2.91 -10.67
C MET A 109 -4.31 1.93 -11.80
N PRO A 110 -4.66 2.28 -13.06
CA PRO A 110 -4.41 1.40 -14.19
C PRO A 110 -2.92 1.35 -14.49
N GLY A 111 -2.46 0.20 -14.97
CA GLY A 111 -1.17 0.11 -15.65
C GLY A 111 -1.27 0.67 -17.07
N ILE A 112 -0.13 1.05 -17.63
CA ILE A 112 -0.06 1.71 -18.95
C ILE A 112 0.91 0.94 -19.85
N ALA A 113 0.61 0.90 -21.16
CA ALA A 113 1.47 0.32 -22.18
C ALA A 113 1.89 -1.15 -21.90
N GLY A 114 1.00 -1.96 -21.33
CA GLY A 114 1.27 -3.36 -20.96
C GLY A 114 1.53 -3.57 -19.47
N GLY A 115 1.68 -2.48 -18.70
CA GLY A 115 1.80 -2.55 -17.25
C GLY A 115 0.51 -3.03 -16.58
N ARG A 116 0.66 -3.61 -15.39
CA ARG A 116 -0.43 -4.11 -14.55
C ARG A 116 -0.96 -2.99 -13.65
N PRO A 117 -2.27 -3.02 -13.30
CA PRO A 117 -2.80 -2.10 -12.31
C PRO A 117 -2.15 -2.33 -10.93
N GLY A 118 -2.11 -1.27 -10.13
CA GLY A 118 -1.77 -1.39 -8.71
C GLY A 118 -2.88 -2.07 -7.92
N SER A 119 -2.61 -2.44 -6.67
CA SER A 119 -3.62 -3.00 -5.78
C SER A 119 -4.74 -1.98 -5.48
N PRO A 120 -5.96 -2.45 -5.18
CA PRO A 120 -7.06 -1.58 -4.75
C PRO A 120 -6.90 -1.14 -3.29
N ASN A 121 -7.56 -0.04 -2.95
CA ASN A 121 -7.70 0.37 -1.55
C ASN A 121 -8.58 -0.61 -0.77
N ARG A 122 -8.19 -0.88 0.47
CA ARG A 122 -8.99 -1.62 1.44
C ARG A 122 -8.92 -0.92 2.80
N LEU A 123 -10.03 -0.94 3.53
CA LEU A 123 -10.08 -0.42 4.88
C LEU A 123 -10.75 -1.47 5.76
N VAL A 124 -10.04 -1.89 6.80
CA VAL A 124 -10.54 -2.80 7.82
C VAL A 124 -10.68 -2.03 9.12
N VAL A 125 -11.87 -2.01 9.69
CA VAL A 125 -12.12 -1.48 11.04
C VAL A 125 -12.19 -2.64 12.05
N ARG A 126 -11.94 -2.33 13.32
CA ARG A 126 -11.74 -3.32 14.39
C ARG A 126 -10.67 -4.37 14.02
N ALA A 127 -9.66 -3.95 13.27
CA ALA A 127 -8.64 -4.85 12.74
C ALA A 127 -7.87 -5.55 13.88
N GLY A 128 -7.71 -6.87 13.77
CA GLY A 128 -7.11 -7.73 14.80
C GLY A 128 -7.95 -7.90 16.08
N GLY A 129 -9.18 -7.39 16.11
CA GLY A 129 -10.13 -7.57 17.21
C GLY A 129 -11.03 -8.81 17.03
N ALA A 130 -12.06 -8.93 17.86
CA ALA A 130 -13.00 -10.05 17.83
C ALA A 130 -13.90 -10.06 16.57
N GLU A 131 -14.26 -8.87 16.06
CA GLU A 131 -15.17 -8.70 14.93
C GLU A 131 -14.59 -7.72 13.89
N PRO A 132 -13.51 -8.08 13.18
CA PRO A 132 -12.95 -7.24 12.14
C PRO A 132 -13.97 -7.09 10.99
N PHE A 133 -14.07 -5.88 10.45
CA PHE A 133 -14.99 -5.56 9.36
C PHE A 133 -14.24 -4.84 8.23
N GLU A 134 -14.22 -5.44 7.03
CA GLU A 134 -13.73 -4.75 5.85
C GLU A 134 -14.84 -3.87 5.25
N VAL A 135 -14.57 -2.58 5.15
CA VAL A 135 -15.49 -1.61 4.58
C VAL A 135 -15.61 -1.84 3.06
N GLY A 136 -16.86 -1.80 2.57
CA GLY A 136 -17.19 -1.76 1.14
C GLY A 136 -16.82 -0.42 0.50
N ASP A 137 -17.71 0.18 -0.30
CA ASP A 137 -17.46 1.48 -0.94
C ASP A 137 -17.56 2.66 0.02
N ARG A 138 -18.30 2.52 1.12
CA ARG A 138 -18.38 3.48 2.22
C ARG A 138 -18.88 2.83 3.49
N SER A 139 -18.57 3.44 4.62
CA SER A 139 -19.24 3.15 5.88
C SER A 139 -19.38 4.44 6.67
N GLU A 140 -20.59 4.67 7.16
CA GLU A 140 -20.93 5.89 7.87
C GLU A 140 -21.12 5.55 9.35
N TYR A 141 -20.51 6.35 10.22
CA TYR A 141 -20.74 6.32 11.66
C TYR A 141 -20.47 4.97 12.34
N VAL A 142 -19.36 4.32 11.99
CA VAL A 142 -18.92 3.09 12.66
C VAL A 142 -18.45 3.44 14.07
N ALA A 143 -19.17 2.99 15.09
CA ALA A 143 -18.73 3.13 16.47
C ALA A 143 -17.47 2.30 16.71
N HIS A 144 -16.49 2.88 17.38
CA HIS A 144 -15.27 2.25 17.82
C HIS A 144 -15.15 2.33 19.35
N ALA A 145 -14.82 1.21 19.97
CA ALA A 145 -14.41 1.19 21.36
C ALA A 145 -12.96 1.65 21.51
N ALA A 146 -12.61 2.11 22.72
CA ALA A 146 -11.22 2.41 23.06
C ALA A 146 -10.35 1.16 22.87
N GLY A 147 -9.20 1.34 22.24
CA GLY A 147 -8.24 0.28 21.93
C GLY A 147 -8.48 -0.40 20.58
N GLU A 148 -9.62 -0.19 19.91
CA GLU A 148 -9.86 -0.73 18.58
C GLU A 148 -9.02 -0.03 17.52
N ARG A 149 -8.75 -0.77 16.44
CA ARG A 149 -7.85 -0.34 15.36
C ARG A 149 -8.60 -0.22 14.05
N TYR A 150 -8.10 0.64 13.18
CA TYR A 150 -8.38 0.54 11.76
C TYR A 150 -7.07 0.39 10.99
N GLU A 151 -7.15 -0.38 9.93
CA GLU A 151 -6.08 -0.67 9.00
C GLU A 151 -6.52 -0.24 7.63
N TYR A 152 -5.82 0.76 7.13
CA TYR A 152 -6.01 1.25 5.78
C TYR A 152 -4.86 0.72 4.92
N HIS A 153 -5.22 -0.13 3.97
CA HIS A 153 -4.34 -0.62 2.92
C HIS A 153 -4.51 0.31 1.72
N TYR A 154 -3.65 1.32 1.63
CA TYR A 154 -3.63 2.20 0.46
C TYR A 154 -3.12 1.41 -0.74
N GLY A 155 -3.84 1.51 -1.85
CA GLY A 155 -3.48 0.86 -3.10
C GLY A 155 -2.19 1.38 -3.71
N GLY A 156 -1.53 0.55 -4.51
CA GLY A 156 -0.33 0.94 -5.23
C GLY A 156 -0.60 1.75 -6.52
N GLY A 157 0.48 2.27 -7.09
CA GLY A 157 0.45 2.87 -8.43
C GLY A 157 0.46 1.81 -9.53
N GLY A 158 -0.02 2.15 -10.72
CA GLY A 158 0.05 1.28 -11.89
C GLY A 158 1.46 1.19 -12.49
N GLY A 159 1.81 0.03 -13.04
CA GLY A 159 3.08 -0.18 -13.74
C GLY A 159 3.07 0.36 -15.17
N TRP A 160 4.25 0.42 -15.79
CA TRP A 160 4.45 0.82 -17.17
C TRP A 160 5.21 -0.25 -17.94
N GLY A 161 4.75 -0.59 -19.15
CA GLY A 161 5.43 -1.58 -20.01
C GLY A 161 5.17 -3.03 -19.58
N ASP A 162 5.59 -3.99 -20.41
CA ASP A 162 5.46 -5.41 -20.09
C ASP A 162 6.38 -5.79 -18.90
N PRO A 163 5.84 -6.35 -17.80
CA PRO A 163 6.65 -6.84 -16.68
C PRO A 163 7.79 -7.78 -17.06
N LEU A 164 7.64 -8.57 -18.12
CA LEU A 164 8.66 -9.52 -18.57
C LEU A 164 9.88 -8.84 -19.23
N GLU A 165 9.77 -7.55 -19.54
CA GLU A 165 10.88 -6.72 -20.04
C GLU A 165 11.68 -6.07 -18.90
N ARG A 166 11.19 -6.11 -17.64
CA ARG A 166 11.94 -5.58 -16.49
C ARG A 166 13.28 -6.34 -16.35
N PRO A 167 14.42 -5.67 -16.17
CA PRO A 167 15.70 -6.36 -15.95
C PRO A 167 15.65 -7.24 -14.69
N PRO A 168 16.06 -8.53 -14.75
CA PRO A 168 16.00 -9.42 -13.59
C PRO A 168 16.78 -8.91 -12.36
N ALA A 169 17.90 -8.22 -12.58
CA ALA A 169 18.67 -7.60 -11.50
C ALA A 169 17.87 -6.51 -10.75
N LYS A 170 17.05 -5.73 -11.46
CA LYS A 170 16.15 -4.76 -10.82
C LYS A 170 15.04 -5.43 -10.02
N VAL A 171 14.56 -6.59 -10.47
CA VAL A 171 13.56 -7.36 -9.71
C VAL A 171 14.19 -7.90 -8.42
N LEU A 172 15.46 -8.35 -8.46
CA LEU A 172 16.19 -8.71 -7.24
C LEU A 172 16.32 -7.52 -6.28
N GLU A 173 16.67 -6.33 -6.78
CA GLU A 173 16.69 -5.10 -5.97
C GLU A 173 15.31 -4.82 -5.34
N ASP A 174 14.23 -4.90 -6.14
CA ASP A 174 12.86 -4.72 -5.63
C ASP A 174 12.50 -5.74 -4.52
N VAL A 175 13.06 -6.95 -4.57
CA VAL A 175 12.85 -7.98 -3.54
C VAL A 175 13.64 -7.68 -2.28
N LEU A 176 14.88 -7.24 -2.42
CA LEU A 176 15.72 -6.84 -1.30
C LEU A 176 15.17 -5.59 -0.58
N ASP A 177 14.52 -4.69 -1.32
CA ASP A 177 13.86 -3.49 -0.80
C ASP A 177 12.39 -3.73 -0.36
N GLU A 178 11.93 -4.99 -0.37
CA GLU A 178 10.58 -5.41 0.04
C GLU A 178 9.43 -4.78 -0.77
N TYR A 179 9.71 -4.21 -1.96
CA TYR A 179 8.67 -3.75 -2.87
C TYR A 179 7.93 -4.92 -3.52
N VAL A 180 8.67 -5.97 -3.82
CA VAL A 180 8.20 -7.19 -4.46
C VAL A 180 8.58 -8.39 -3.58
N SER A 181 7.72 -9.37 -3.41
CA SER A 181 8.07 -10.61 -2.69
C SER A 181 8.86 -11.57 -3.59
N VAL A 182 9.51 -12.59 -3.02
CA VAL A 182 10.15 -13.66 -3.82
C VAL A 182 9.13 -14.35 -4.73
N GLU A 183 7.92 -14.58 -4.21
CA GLU A 183 6.79 -15.13 -4.96
C GLU A 183 6.31 -14.16 -6.04
N GLY A 184 6.26 -12.85 -5.73
CA GLY A 184 5.90 -11.77 -6.66
C GLY A 184 6.89 -11.65 -7.82
N ALA A 185 8.20 -11.79 -7.55
CA ALA A 185 9.23 -11.79 -8.58
C ALA A 185 8.99 -12.89 -9.63
N ARG A 186 8.62 -14.08 -9.17
CA ARG A 186 8.28 -15.20 -10.05
C ARG A 186 6.94 -14.98 -10.77
N ARG A 187 5.90 -14.64 -10.01
CA ARG A 187 4.51 -14.52 -10.50
C ARG A 187 4.37 -13.39 -11.53
N ASP A 188 4.91 -12.22 -11.24
CA ASP A 188 4.59 -11.00 -11.98
C ASP A 188 5.65 -10.66 -13.03
N TYR A 189 6.92 -11.00 -12.78
CA TYR A 189 8.06 -10.62 -13.65
C TYR A 189 8.75 -11.81 -14.31
N GLY A 190 8.33 -13.05 -14.00
CA GLY A 190 8.94 -14.28 -14.49
C GLY A 190 10.41 -14.44 -14.05
N VAL A 191 10.80 -13.82 -12.93
CA VAL A 191 12.17 -13.89 -12.41
C VAL A 191 12.26 -14.99 -11.37
N VAL A 192 13.21 -15.90 -11.55
CA VAL A 192 13.48 -16.98 -10.61
C VAL A 192 14.69 -16.60 -9.77
N LEU A 193 14.50 -16.60 -8.45
CA LEU A 193 15.55 -16.36 -7.48
C LEU A 193 15.97 -17.68 -6.82
N THR A 194 17.24 -17.78 -6.48
CA THR A 194 17.86 -18.88 -5.72
C THR A 194 18.45 -18.32 -4.43
N GLY A 195 18.79 -19.19 -3.47
CA GLY A 195 19.22 -18.77 -2.14
C GLY A 195 18.01 -18.43 -1.24
N ALA A 196 18.28 -17.73 -0.15
CA ALA A 196 17.28 -17.34 0.84
C ALA A 196 17.43 -15.86 1.23
N LEU A 197 16.29 -15.19 1.42
CA LEU A 197 16.23 -13.78 1.83
C LEU A 197 16.84 -13.59 3.22
N ASP A 198 16.46 -14.45 4.18
CA ASP A 198 16.93 -14.40 5.57
C ASP A 198 18.45 -14.60 5.69
N ASP A 199 19.05 -15.35 4.77
CA ASP A 199 20.50 -15.60 4.72
C ASP A 199 21.25 -14.58 3.85
N LEU A 200 20.54 -13.59 3.28
CA LEU A 200 21.09 -12.59 2.34
C LEU A 200 21.86 -13.21 1.17
N THR A 201 21.38 -14.36 0.67
CA THR A 201 22.03 -15.13 -0.41
C THR A 201 21.24 -15.11 -1.71
N LEU A 202 20.16 -14.30 -1.77
CA LEU A 202 19.33 -14.22 -2.96
C LEU A 202 20.13 -13.83 -4.20
N ALA A 203 19.98 -14.63 -5.26
CA ALA A 203 20.57 -14.38 -6.56
C ALA A 203 19.60 -14.76 -7.67
N VAL A 204 19.64 -14.02 -8.78
CA VAL A 204 18.89 -14.37 -9.99
C VAL A 204 19.46 -15.65 -10.58
N ASP A 205 18.58 -16.61 -10.91
CA ASP A 205 18.90 -17.74 -11.79
C ASP A 205 18.60 -17.33 -13.24
N PRO A 206 19.61 -17.04 -14.08
CA PRO A 206 19.39 -16.52 -15.43
C PRO A 206 18.72 -17.55 -16.35
N GLU A 207 19.07 -18.83 -16.21
CA GLU A 207 18.55 -19.90 -17.07
C GLU A 207 17.09 -20.20 -16.73
N ALA A 208 16.77 -20.34 -15.44
CA ALA A 208 15.40 -20.55 -15.02
C ALA A 208 14.51 -19.34 -15.30
N THR A 209 15.03 -18.12 -15.15
CA THR A 209 14.33 -16.87 -15.52
C THR A 209 14.03 -16.82 -17.02
N ALA A 210 15.02 -17.12 -17.87
CA ALA A 210 14.82 -17.13 -19.32
C ALA A 210 13.76 -18.15 -19.74
N ARG A 211 13.80 -19.35 -19.16
CA ARG A 211 12.81 -20.41 -19.40
C ARG A 211 11.41 -19.99 -18.95
N LEU A 212 11.25 -19.50 -17.72
CA LEU A 212 9.95 -19.07 -17.19
C LEU A 212 9.35 -17.94 -18.02
N ARG A 213 10.15 -16.93 -18.42
CA ARG A 213 9.67 -15.86 -19.30
C ARG A 213 9.23 -16.36 -20.68
N ALA A 214 9.92 -17.37 -21.23
CA ALA A 214 9.51 -17.98 -22.49
C ALA A 214 8.16 -18.72 -22.34
N GLU A 215 7.97 -19.48 -21.26
CA GLU A 215 6.72 -20.17 -20.94
C GLU A 215 5.56 -19.18 -20.74
N MET A 216 5.79 -18.09 -20.00
CA MET A 216 4.80 -17.04 -19.76
C MET A 216 4.38 -16.32 -21.04
N ARG A 217 5.35 -15.99 -21.93
CA ARG A 217 5.05 -15.38 -23.24
C ARG A 217 4.26 -16.32 -24.16
N ALA A 218 4.49 -17.63 -24.03
CA ALA A 218 3.73 -18.65 -24.77
C ALA A 218 2.35 -18.94 -24.15
N GLY A 219 2.06 -18.44 -22.94
CA GLY A 219 0.80 -18.69 -22.22
C GLY A 219 0.71 -20.10 -21.61
N VAL A 220 1.85 -20.73 -21.30
CA VAL A 220 1.96 -22.13 -20.85
C VAL A 220 2.53 -22.24 -19.41
N ALA A 221 2.75 -21.10 -18.75
CA ALA A 221 3.28 -20.99 -17.38
C ALA A 221 2.17 -20.94 -16.32
#